data_AF-A0A496BNU7-F1
#
_entry.id   AF-A0A496BNU7-F1
#
_cell.length_a   1.000
_cell.length_b   1.000
_cell.length_c   1.000
_cell.angle_alpha   90.00
_cell.angle_beta   90.00
_cell.angle_gamma   90.00
#
_symmetry.space_group_name_H-M   'P 1'
#
loop_
_entity.id
_entity.type
_entity.pdbx_description
1 polymer ?
#
loop_
_entity_poly.entity_id
_entity_poly.type
_entity_poly.pdbx_seq_one_letter_code
_entity_poly.pdbx_strand_id
1 'polypeptide(L)'
;MISIPIELRKAVQESKNNLVRLIDPETNVEYVVLTAETYEQVRNGTYYDDSPLTEEEQTALLIECGLRAGWNDPEMDVYNDLDPREDAVQRKDPETTPVDQNCNTDPSPTRSIPEEAYSPAKLKKSTDTLDTLLAQVTEDNLPDETNPDPSVKSEV
;
A
#
# COMPACT_ATOMS: atom_id res chain seq x y z
N MET A 1 -21.98 -33.94 -9.60
CA MET A 1 -21.01 -33.04 -10.25
C MET A 1 -21.65 -32.60 -11.56
N ILE A 2 -21.98 -31.32 -11.71
CA ILE A 2 -22.57 -30.80 -12.94
C ILE A 2 -21.43 -30.54 -13.91
N SER A 3 -21.57 -30.98 -15.16
CA SER A 3 -20.53 -30.80 -16.19
C SER A 3 -20.68 -29.42 -16.84
N ILE A 4 -19.56 -28.80 -17.19
CA ILE A 4 -19.54 -27.51 -17.90
C ILE A 4 -19.94 -27.77 -19.37
N PRO A 5 -20.91 -27.02 -19.93
CA PRO A 5 -21.30 -27.15 -21.34
C PRO A 5 -20.13 -26.79 -22.28
N ILE A 6 -20.14 -27.39 -23.47
CA ILE A 6 -19.02 -27.31 -24.44
C ILE A 6 -18.74 -25.86 -24.86
N GLU A 7 -19.78 -25.06 -25.04
CA GLU A 7 -19.67 -23.64 -25.42
C GLU A 7 -18.89 -22.84 -24.38
N LEU A 8 -19.17 -23.05 -23.10
CA LEU A 8 -18.43 -22.40 -22.01
C LEU A 8 -16.98 -22.86 -21.94
N ARG A 9 -16.71 -24.15 -22.20
CA ARG A 9 -15.32 -24.65 -22.23
C ARG A 9 -14.52 -23.97 -23.34
N LYS A 10 -15.13 -23.76 -24.52
CA LYS A 10 -14.49 -23.06 -25.63
C LYS A 10 -14.25 -21.57 -25.29
N ALA A 11 -15.26 -20.89 -24.75
CA ALA A 11 -15.14 -19.47 -24.37
C ALA A 11 -14.02 -19.23 -23.34
N VAL A 12 -13.89 -20.12 -22.34
CA VAL A 12 -12.81 -20.04 -21.33
C VAL A 12 -11.43 -20.31 -21.94
N GLN A 13 -11.32 -21.22 -22.90
CA GLN A 13 -10.05 -21.49 -23.59
C GLN A 13 -9.62 -20.35 -24.50
N GLU A 14 -10.57 -19.71 -25.16
CA GLU A 14 -10.32 -18.58 -26.08
C GLU A 14 -9.96 -17.31 -25.31
N SER A 15 -10.52 -17.11 -24.11
CA SER A 15 -10.30 -15.89 -23.35
C SER A 15 -8.89 -15.79 -22.76
N LYS A 16 -8.11 -16.88 -22.68
CA LYS A 16 -6.69 -17.08 -22.27
C LYS A 16 -6.17 -16.39 -20.99
N ASN A 17 -6.68 -15.21 -20.62
CA ASN A 17 -6.41 -14.43 -19.42
C ASN A 17 -7.56 -13.46 -19.06
N ASN A 18 -8.62 -13.37 -19.87
CA ASN A 18 -9.77 -12.52 -19.62
C ASN A 18 -10.93 -13.29 -18.98
N LEU A 19 -11.60 -12.61 -18.04
CA LEU A 19 -12.82 -13.07 -17.39
C LEU A 19 -13.94 -13.27 -18.42
N VAL A 20 -14.53 -14.47 -18.45
CA VAL A 20 -15.68 -14.75 -19.31
C VAL A 20 -16.95 -14.21 -18.64
N ARG A 21 -17.55 -13.21 -19.26
CA ARG A 21 -18.84 -12.62 -18.87
C ARG A 21 -19.96 -13.28 -19.67
N LEU A 22 -21.01 -13.67 -18.96
CA LEU A 22 -22.21 -14.27 -19.52
C LEU A 22 -23.38 -13.38 -19.14
N ILE A 23 -24.30 -13.14 -20.07
CA ILE A 23 -25.54 -12.43 -19.78
C ILE A 23 -26.65 -13.44 -19.96
N ASP A 24 -27.47 -13.61 -18.92
CA ASP A 24 -28.69 -14.39 -19.03
C ASP A 24 -29.75 -13.55 -19.77
N PRO A 25 -30.24 -13.99 -20.95
CA PRO A 25 -31.20 -13.21 -21.72
C PRO A 25 -32.57 -13.08 -21.05
N GLU A 26 -32.93 -13.97 -20.12
CA GLU A 26 -34.24 -13.93 -19.44
C GLU A 26 -34.24 -12.96 -18.26
N THR A 27 -33.16 -12.97 -17.47
CA THR A 27 -33.03 -12.14 -16.26
C THR A 27 -32.24 -10.86 -16.48
N ASN A 28 -31.51 -10.76 -17.60
CA ASN A 28 -30.54 -9.72 -17.92
C ASN A 28 -29.48 -9.52 -16.82
N VAL A 29 -29.19 -10.57 -16.05
CA VAL A 29 -28.15 -10.59 -15.03
C VAL A 29 -26.83 -11.01 -15.66
N GLU A 30 -25.77 -10.27 -15.32
CA GLU A 30 -24.41 -10.58 -15.74
C GLU A 30 -23.74 -11.54 -14.74
N TYR A 31 -23.23 -12.65 -15.25
CA TYR A 31 -22.48 -13.65 -14.52
C TYR A 31 -21.03 -13.66 -14.99
N VAL A 32 -20.10 -13.88 -14.07
CA VAL A 32 -18.68 -14.02 -14.38
C VAL A 32 -18.23 -15.42 -14.03
N VAL A 33 -17.56 -16.10 -14.97
CA VAL A 33 -17.01 -17.44 -14.75
C VAL A 33 -15.57 -17.31 -14.27
N LEU A 34 -15.30 -17.89 -13.10
CA LEU A 34 -13.97 -17.97 -12.48
C LEU A 34 -13.53 -19.43 -12.37
N THR A 35 -12.23 -19.65 -12.41
CA THR A 35 -11.67 -20.95 -11.99
C THR A 35 -11.86 -21.12 -10.49
N ALA A 36 -11.94 -22.38 -10.05
CA ALA A 36 -12.08 -22.67 -8.62
C ALA A 36 -10.92 -22.09 -7.80
N GLU A 37 -9.70 -22.19 -8.33
CA GLU A 37 -8.50 -21.63 -7.69
C GLU A 37 -8.59 -20.12 -7.49
N THR A 38 -8.95 -19.36 -8.53
CA THR A 38 -9.09 -17.89 -8.43
C THR A 38 -10.23 -17.50 -7.49
N TYR A 39 -11.36 -18.22 -7.53
CA TYR A 39 -12.46 -17.99 -6.60
C TYR A 39 -12.03 -18.23 -5.15
N GLU A 40 -11.28 -19.31 -4.89
CA GLU A 40 -10.76 -19.61 -3.56
C GLU A 40 -9.76 -18.56 -3.08
N GLN A 41 -8.86 -18.08 -3.94
CA GLN A 41 -7.91 -17.01 -3.60
C GLN A 41 -8.63 -15.71 -3.21
N VAL A 42 -9.66 -15.31 -3.96
CA VAL A 42 -10.47 -14.13 -3.63
C VAL A 42 -11.25 -14.35 -2.34
N ARG A 43 -11.90 -15.51 -2.19
CA ARG A 43 -12.70 -15.85 -1.01
C ARG A 43 -11.85 -15.94 0.26
N ASN A 44 -10.63 -16.46 0.16
CA ASN A 44 -9.71 -16.63 1.28
C ASN A 44 -8.97 -15.32 1.63
N GLY A 45 -9.34 -14.21 0.99
CA GLY A 45 -8.80 -12.89 1.30
C GLY A 45 -7.38 -12.64 0.80
N THR A 46 -6.81 -13.53 -0.03
CA THR A 46 -5.46 -13.36 -0.56
C THR A 46 -5.33 -12.11 -1.45
N TYR A 47 -6.40 -11.76 -2.17
CA TYR A 47 -6.45 -10.57 -3.02
C TYR A 47 -7.34 -9.45 -2.50
N TYR A 48 -8.22 -9.75 -1.55
CA TYR A 48 -9.21 -8.81 -1.06
C TYR A 48 -9.48 -9.09 0.41
N ASP A 49 -8.86 -8.30 1.29
CA ASP A 49 -9.21 -8.28 2.70
C ASP A 49 -10.17 -7.10 2.95
N ASP A 50 -11.41 -7.42 3.31
CA ASP A 50 -12.45 -6.45 3.67
C ASP A 50 -12.40 -6.10 5.16
N SER A 51 -11.38 -6.59 5.87
CA SER A 51 -11.16 -6.23 7.27
C SER A 51 -10.87 -4.74 7.40
N PRO A 52 -11.32 -4.10 8.49
CA PRO A 52 -10.94 -2.73 8.77
C PRO A 52 -9.41 -2.64 8.89
N LEU A 53 -8.83 -1.59 8.28
CA LEU A 53 -7.39 -1.34 8.35
C LEU A 53 -6.92 -1.34 9.79
N THR A 54 -5.81 -2.04 10.05
CA THR A 54 -5.14 -2.02 11.35
C THR A 54 -4.59 -0.62 11.66
N GLU A 55 -4.36 -0.32 12.94
CA GLU A 55 -3.79 0.98 13.34
C GLU A 55 -2.42 1.25 12.67
N GLU A 56 -1.63 0.20 12.48
CA GLU A 56 -0.33 0.28 11.79
C GLU A 56 -0.50 0.64 10.31
N GLU A 57 -1.43 0.00 9.59
CA GLU A 57 -1.72 0.31 8.19
C GLU A 57 -2.30 1.70 8.01
N GLN A 58 -3.20 2.13 8.91
CA GLN A 58 -3.73 3.49 8.89
C GLN A 58 -2.63 4.53 9.07
N THR A 59 -1.70 4.28 10.00
CA THR A 59 -0.57 5.18 10.25
C THR A 59 0.37 5.22 9.04
N ALA A 60 0.67 4.07 8.43
CA ALA A 60 1.50 3.99 7.24
C ALA A 60 0.88 4.77 6.06
N LEU A 61 -0.42 4.61 5.82
CA LEU A 61 -1.15 5.36 4.78
C LEU A 61 -1.13 6.86 5.04
N LEU A 62 -1.34 7.27 6.30
CA LEU A 62 -1.31 8.68 6.68
C LEU A 62 0.07 9.30 6.42
N ILE A 63 1.14 8.59 6.78
CA ILE A 63 2.52 9.01 6.52
C ILE A 63 2.74 9.12 5.01
N GLU A 64 2.38 8.11 4.23
CA GLU A 64 2.57 8.13 2.78
C GLU A 64 1.82 9.30 2.11
N CYS A 65 0.58 9.56 2.53
CA CYS A 65 -0.19 10.71 2.09
C CYS A 65 0.49 12.03 2.45
N GLY A 66 1.00 12.16 3.68
CA GLY A 66 1.75 13.33 4.13
C GLY A 66 3.02 13.56 3.31
N LEU A 67 3.80 12.50 3.04
CA LEU A 67 5.00 12.58 2.21
C LEU A 67 4.69 13.08 0.80
N ARG A 68 3.63 12.55 0.17
CA ARG A 68 3.18 13.01 -1.16
C ARG A 68 2.68 14.45 -1.14
N ALA A 69 2.11 14.90 -0.03
CA ALA A 69 1.67 16.27 0.17
C ALA A 69 2.83 17.23 0.55
N GLY A 70 4.07 16.73 0.62
CA GLY A 70 5.23 17.54 0.98
C GLY A 70 5.32 17.85 2.48
N TRP A 71 4.70 17.04 3.35
CA TRP A 71 4.84 17.22 4.81
C TRP A 71 6.26 16.97 5.33
N ASN A 72 7.13 16.40 4.49
CA ASN A 72 8.56 16.25 4.75
C ASN A 72 9.41 17.27 3.96
N ASP A 73 8.80 18.32 3.44
CA ASP A 73 9.50 19.43 2.80
C ASP A 73 10.12 20.33 3.89
N PRO A 74 11.45 20.50 3.94
CA PRO A 74 12.10 21.38 4.90
C PRO A 74 11.65 22.84 4.82
N GLU A 75 11.14 23.30 3.67
CA GLU A 75 10.60 24.66 3.54
C GLU A 75 9.29 24.84 4.34
N MET A 76 8.56 23.75 4.59
CA MET A 76 7.33 23.75 5.38
C MET A 76 7.60 23.76 6.89
N ASP A 77 8.83 23.46 7.33
CA ASP A 77 9.21 23.49 8.75
C ASP A 77 9.20 24.91 9.34
N VAL A 78 9.22 25.96 8.51
CA VAL A 78 9.17 27.37 8.94
C VAL A 78 7.89 27.68 9.73
N TYR A 79 6.81 26.92 9.52
CA TYR A 79 5.57 27.10 10.28
C TYR A 79 5.67 26.57 11.72
N ASN A 80 6.61 25.67 12.02
CA ASN A 80 6.83 25.17 13.38
C ASN A 80 7.37 26.29 14.29
N ASP A 81 8.24 27.15 13.76
CA ASP A 81 8.80 28.31 14.48
C ASP A 81 7.77 29.41 14.77
N LEU A 82 6.62 29.38 14.07
CA LEU A 82 5.53 30.33 14.25
C LEU A 82 4.45 29.81 15.20
N ASP A 83 4.58 28.61 15.76
CA ASP A 83 3.62 28.08 16.72
C ASP A 83 3.86 28.72 18.12
N PRO A 84 2.97 29.61 18.60
CA PRO A 84 3.15 30.29 19.88
C PRO A 84 3.07 29.33 21.08
N ARG A 85 2.72 28.06 20.88
CA ARG A 85 2.69 27.03 21.93
C ARG A 85 4.08 26.50 22.27
N GLU A 86 5.00 26.47 21.32
CA GLU A 86 6.40 26.06 21.55
C GLU A 86 7.11 27.06 22.47
N ASP A 87 6.84 28.36 22.28
CA ASP A 87 7.33 29.44 23.15
C ASP A 87 6.86 29.31 24.61
N ALA A 88 5.69 28.73 24.84
CA ALA A 88 5.14 28.54 26.19
C ALA A 88 5.81 27.39 26.94
N VAL A 89 6.39 26.42 26.23
CA VAL A 89 7.14 25.30 26.83
C VAL A 89 8.54 25.73 27.23
N GLN A 90 9.20 26.59 26.43
CA GLN A 90 10.55 27.09 26.72
C GLN A 90 10.61 28.13 27.85
N ARG A 91 9.50 28.80 28.17
CA ARG A 91 9.43 29.78 29.29
C ARG A 91 9.10 29.16 30.65
N LYS A 92 9.20 27.83 30.81
CA LYS A 92 9.25 27.22 32.14
C LYS A 92 10.69 27.25 32.66
N ASP A 93 11.11 28.43 33.10
CA ASP A 93 12.28 28.56 33.97
C ASP A 93 12.05 27.71 35.24
N PRO A 94 13.02 26.87 35.68
CA PRO A 94 12.83 26.01 36.86
C PRO A 94 12.92 26.75 38.20
N GLU A 95 13.04 28.08 38.25
CA GLU A 95 13.18 28.78 39.54
C GLU A 95 12.16 29.89 39.76
N THR A 96 11.46 29.73 40.88
CA THR A 96 10.65 30.69 41.65
C THR A 96 9.23 30.98 41.17
N THR A 97 8.35 29.99 41.34
CA THR A 97 6.98 30.28 41.81
C THR A 97 6.97 30.28 43.34
N PRO A 98 6.54 31.36 44.02
CA PRO A 98 6.18 31.26 45.42
C PRO A 98 4.93 30.37 45.52
N VAL A 99 4.94 29.52 46.53
CA VAL A 99 3.82 28.65 46.91
C VAL A 99 2.62 29.53 47.24
N ASP A 100 1.72 29.71 46.28
CA ASP A 100 0.34 30.05 46.59
C ASP A 100 -0.56 28.93 46.07
N GLN A 101 -1.08 28.24 47.07
CA GLN A 101 -2.06 27.18 46.96
C GLN A 101 -3.35 27.70 46.32
N ASN A 102 -4.04 26.76 45.67
CA ASN A 102 -5.49 26.72 45.47
C ASN A 102 -6.01 27.26 44.13
N CYS A 103 -6.22 26.35 43.19
CA CYS A 103 -7.43 26.30 42.37
C CYS A 103 -7.71 24.84 41.99
N ASN A 104 -8.64 24.22 42.71
CA ASN A 104 -9.38 23.05 42.25
C ASN A 104 -10.15 23.39 40.97
N THR A 105 -9.83 22.77 39.82
CA THR A 105 -10.85 22.48 38.79
C THR A 105 -10.43 21.26 37.94
N ASP A 106 -11.30 20.24 38.00
CA ASP A 106 -11.54 19.10 37.09
C ASP A 106 -10.37 18.25 36.53
N PRO A 107 -10.31 16.94 36.85
CA PRO A 107 -9.47 16.00 36.13
C PRO A 107 -10.14 15.62 34.79
N SER A 108 -9.74 16.29 33.71
CA SER A 108 -9.89 15.69 32.38
C SER A 108 -8.92 14.50 32.25
N PRO A 109 -9.32 13.35 31.69
CA PRO A 109 -8.44 12.19 31.58
C PRO A 109 -7.41 12.43 30.48
N THR A 110 -6.21 12.86 30.87
CA THR A 110 -5.04 12.84 30.00
C THR A 110 -4.67 11.39 29.75
N ARG A 111 -4.98 10.90 28.54
CA ARG A 111 -4.48 9.62 28.03
C ARG A 111 -2.99 9.82 27.74
N SER A 112 -2.16 9.45 28.70
CA SER A 112 -0.70 9.44 28.54
C SER A 112 -0.33 8.50 27.40
N ILE A 113 0.13 9.06 26.28
CA ILE A 113 0.80 8.29 25.24
C ILE A 113 2.24 8.09 25.74
N PRO A 114 2.75 6.85 25.86
CA PRO A 114 4.13 6.62 26.27
C PRO A 114 5.10 7.18 25.21
N GLU A 115 5.93 8.12 25.66
CA GLU A 115 6.94 8.88 24.91
C GLU A 115 8.21 8.03 24.62
N GLU A 116 8.04 6.77 24.22
CA GLU A 116 9.18 5.85 23.98
C GLU A 116 9.24 5.23 22.58
N ALA A 117 8.35 5.61 21.65
CA ALA A 117 8.31 4.94 20.33
C ALA A 117 9.15 5.60 19.22
N TYR A 118 9.67 6.83 19.38
CA TYR A 118 10.44 7.50 18.33
C TYR A 118 11.94 7.49 18.60
N SER A 119 12.59 6.37 18.24
CA SER A 119 14.05 6.32 18.07
C SER A 119 14.38 6.15 16.57
N PRO A 120 14.97 7.15 15.90
CA PRO A 120 15.30 7.08 14.46
C PRO A 120 16.46 6.12 14.13
N ALA A 121 17.03 5.42 15.13
CA ALA A 121 18.24 4.61 14.95
C ALA A 121 18.00 3.17 14.44
N LYS A 122 16.76 2.70 14.28
CA LYS A 122 16.47 1.32 13.83
C LYS A 122 16.13 1.18 12.34
N LEU A 123 16.07 2.28 11.59
CA LEU A 123 15.66 2.30 10.17
C LEU A 123 16.84 2.24 9.17
N LYS A 124 17.92 1.51 9.50
CA LYS A 124 19.11 1.34 8.64
C LYS A 124 19.36 -0.10 8.18
N LYS A 125 18.46 -1.05 8.44
CA LYS A 125 18.69 -2.47 8.10
C LYS A 125 17.80 -3.04 6.99
N SER A 126 16.84 -2.30 6.44
CA SER A 126 15.94 -2.82 5.39
C SER A 126 16.27 -2.35 3.97
N THR A 127 17.20 -1.41 3.77
CA THR A 127 17.52 -0.91 2.43
C THR A 127 18.51 -1.79 1.66
N ASP A 128 19.35 -2.58 2.35
CA ASP A 128 20.34 -3.45 1.67
C ASP A 128 19.71 -4.69 0.99
N THR A 129 18.48 -5.07 1.35
CA THR A 129 17.83 -6.26 0.77
C THR A 129 17.05 -5.96 -0.51
N LEU A 130 16.58 -4.72 -0.71
CA LEU A 130 15.85 -4.34 -1.92
C LEU A 130 16.77 -4.05 -3.10
N ASP A 131 17.95 -3.48 -2.86
CA ASP A 131 18.94 -3.26 -3.94
C ASP A 131 19.54 -4.58 -4.44
N THR A 132 19.61 -5.61 -3.60
CA THR A 132 20.13 -6.94 -4.00
C THR A 132 19.13 -7.72 -4.87
N LEU A 133 17.82 -7.53 -4.69
CA LEU A 133 16.80 -8.20 -5.50
C LEU A 133 16.56 -7.52 -6.86
N LEU A 134 16.84 -6.21 -6.97
CA LEU A 134 16.72 -5.49 -8.23
C LEU A 134 17.87 -5.81 -9.20
N ALA A 135 19.01 -6.29 -8.70
CA ALA A 135 20.15 -6.71 -9.52
C ALA A 135 19.99 -8.11 -10.14
N GLN A 136 19.04 -8.94 -9.70
CA GLN A 136 18.84 -10.30 -10.21
C GLN A 136 17.82 -10.42 -11.35
N VAL A 137 17.04 -9.37 -11.63
CA VAL A 137 15.99 -9.40 -12.66
C VAL A 137 16.49 -8.89 -14.02
N THR A 138 17.68 -8.28 -14.08
CA THR A 138 18.19 -7.61 -15.29
C THR A 138 19.18 -8.41 -16.14
N GLU A 139 19.58 -9.64 -15.75
CA GLU A 139 20.58 -10.41 -16.51
C GLU A 139 20.03 -11.47 -17.49
N ASP A 140 18.72 -11.79 -17.47
CA ASP A 140 18.17 -12.91 -18.28
C ASP A 140 17.31 -12.52 -19.50
N ASN A 141 17.33 -11.26 -19.96
CA ASN A 141 16.65 -10.86 -21.20
C ASN A 141 17.56 -10.06 -22.13
N LEU A 142 18.60 -10.71 -22.65
CA LEU A 142 19.19 -10.35 -23.94
C LEU A 142 18.46 -11.13 -25.05
N PRO A 143 17.72 -10.49 -25.97
CA PRO A 143 17.37 -11.14 -27.22
C PRO A 143 18.63 -11.32 -28.07
N ASP A 144 18.96 -12.58 -28.36
CA ASP A 144 19.99 -13.02 -29.30
C ASP A 144 19.61 -12.58 -30.72
N GLU A 145 20.07 -11.38 -31.12
CA GLU A 145 20.02 -10.91 -32.51
C GLU A 145 21.13 -11.57 -33.33
N THR A 146 20.98 -12.86 -33.65
CA THR A 146 21.80 -13.47 -34.70
C THR A 146 21.12 -14.65 -35.38
N ASN A 147 20.10 -14.39 -36.21
CA ASN A 147 19.77 -15.33 -37.28
C ASN A 147 19.04 -14.66 -38.47
N PRO A 148 19.74 -14.30 -39.56
CA PRO A 148 19.09 -14.02 -40.83
C PRO A 148 18.80 -15.34 -41.55
N ASP A 149 17.53 -15.73 -41.56
CA ASP A 149 17.03 -16.89 -42.31
C ASP A 149 17.05 -16.60 -43.83
N PRO A 150 17.74 -17.38 -44.67
CA PRO A 150 17.84 -17.15 -46.10
C PRO A 150 16.81 -17.99 -46.86
N SER A 151 15.58 -17.48 -47.07
CA SER A 151 14.71 -17.98 -48.16
C SER A 151 13.48 -17.11 -48.40
N VAL A 152 13.61 -16.14 -49.30
CA VAL A 152 12.49 -15.77 -50.18
C VAL A 152 13.05 -15.69 -51.60
N LYS A 153 12.95 -16.81 -52.33
CA LYS A 153 12.99 -16.79 -53.79
C LYS A 153 11.66 -16.25 -54.27
N SER A 154 11.65 -15.01 -54.74
CA SER A 154 10.63 -14.50 -55.64
C SER A 154 10.88 -15.09 -57.02
N GLU A 155 10.00 -15.99 -57.46
CA GLU A 155 9.89 -16.44 -58.84
C GLU A 155 8.98 -15.44 -59.59
N VAL A 156 9.41 -15.11 -60.81
CA VAL A 156 8.75 -14.24 -61.80
C VAL A 156 7.89 -15.10 -62.70
#